data_AF-A0A9X5I6F0-F1
#
_entry.id   AF-A0A9X5I6F0-F1
#
_cell.length_a   1.000
_cell.length_b   1.000
_cell.length_c   1.000
_cell.angle_alpha   90.00
_cell.angle_beta   90.00
_cell.angle_gamma   90.00
#
_symmetry.space_group_name_H-M   'P 1'
#
loop_
_entity.id
_entity.type
_entity.pdbx_description
1 polymer ?
#
loop_
_entity_poly.entity_id
_entity_poly.type
_entity_poly.pdbx_seq_one_letter_code
_entity_poly.pdbx_strand_id
1 'polypeptide(L)'
;MTGTVTYSPAYTLVPTYECFNRCSYCNFRTDPGQSPWMTLESAAKILRELQKQGVCEILILSGEVHPRSPRRNAWFERIYQLCKLALELGFLPHTNAGPLNFAEMERCKTVNVSMGLMLEQLTPELLQTVHRHAPSKIPQLRLQQLEWAGKLQIPFTTGLLLGIGETQTDWWETLEAIATLHQRWGHIQEVILQPHSPGSQQSFDAPAFNPHQMPEVISKARDILPLDITIQIPPNLVLDPKWLIACIEAGARDLGGISPKDEVNPDYPHLSAQKLTEILKPAGWQLVPRLPIYGQYDHWLIPQLQTAVKQWRDVGRNEE
;
A
#
# COMPACT_ATOMS: atom_id res chain seq x y z
N MET A 1 28.31 -6.79 9.08
CA MET A 1 27.79 -5.72 8.21
C MET A 1 26.41 -5.38 8.73
N THR A 2 26.11 -4.12 9.01
CA THR A 2 24.77 -3.69 9.42
C THR A 2 23.85 -3.72 8.20
N GLY A 3 22.71 -4.40 8.30
CA GLY A 3 21.72 -4.42 7.22
C GLY A 3 20.84 -3.18 7.26
N THR A 4 20.26 -2.79 6.13
CA THR A 4 19.31 -1.66 6.04
C THR A 4 17.89 -2.19 5.86
N VAL A 5 16.95 -1.54 6.56
CA VAL A 5 15.51 -1.71 6.36
C VAL A 5 14.90 -0.32 6.21
N THR A 6 13.97 -0.15 5.27
CA THR A 6 13.38 1.14 4.96
C THR A 6 11.97 1.30 5.50
N TYR A 7 11.51 2.55 5.58
CA TYR A 7 10.11 2.90 5.78
C TYR A 7 9.84 4.23 5.05
N SER A 8 8.58 4.52 4.74
CA SER A 8 8.19 5.81 4.16
C SER A 8 7.54 6.70 5.23
N PRO A 9 8.05 7.91 5.51
CA PRO A 9 7.35 8.90 6.33
C PRO A 9 6.07 9.36 5.62
N ALA A 10 4.92 8.86 6.08
CA ALA A 10 3.66 8.96 5.35
C ALA A 10 2.54 9.58 6.19
N TYR A 11 1.51 10.06 5.51
CA TYR A 11 0.22 10.37 6.11
C TYR A 11 -0.90 9.88 5.19
N THR A 12 -1.89 9.19 5.75
CA THR A 12 -3.03 8.68 5.00
C THR A 12 -4.14 9.73 4.94
N LEU A 13 -4.46 10.22 3.74
CA LEU A 13 -5.70 10.94 3.50
C LEU A 13 -6.75 9.97 2.99
N VAL A 14 -7.92 9.98 3.63
CA VAL A 14 -9.07 9.15 3.23
C VAL A 14 -10.12 10.00 2.53
N PRO A 15 -10.23 9.97 1.18
CA PRO A 15 -11.26 10.71 0.46
C PRO A 15 -12.66 10.31 0.89
N THR A 16 -12.88 9.02 1.16
CA THR A 16 -14.12 8.47 1.71
C THR A 16 -13.88 7.04 2.19
N TYR A 17 -14.60 6.64 3.24
CA TYR A 17 -14.66 5.25 3.68
C TYR A 17 -15.79 4.49 2.97
N GLU A 18 -16.64 5.16 2.18
CA GLU A 18 -17.75 4.51 1.47
C GLU A 18 -17.21 3.44 0.51
N CYS A 19 -17.68 2.21 0.67
CA CYS A 19 -17.29 1.13 -0.23
C CYS A 19 -18.48 0.23 -0.57
N PHE A 20 -18.72 0.03 -1.87
CA PHE A 20 -19.75 -0.89 -2.35
C PHE A 20 -19.39 -2.36 -2.13
N ASN A 21 -18.10 -2.68 -1.97
CA ASN A 21 -17.65 -4.01 -1.59
C ASN A 21 -17.86 -4.24 -0.09
N ARG A 22 -18.19 -5.47 0.29
CA ARG A 22 -18.31 -5.92 1.68
C ARG A 22 -17.37 -7.11 1.92
N CYS A 23 -16.07 -6.87 1.83
CA CYS A 23 -15.09 -7.86 2.24
C CYS A 23 -15.26 -8.12 3.75
N SER A 24 -15.47 -9.37 4.16
CA SER A 24 -15.82 -9.65 5.56
C SER A 24 -14.69 -9.34 6.55
N TYR A 25 -13.43 -9.36 6.10
CA TYR A 25 -12.25 -9.04 6.93
C TYR A 25 -11.95 -7.53 7.05
N CYS A 26 -12.65 -6.67 6.29
CA CYS A 26 -12.27 -5.27 6.15
C CYS A 26 -12.80 -4.40 7.29
N ASN A 27 -11.90 -3.77 8.04
CA ASN A 27 -12.24 -2.82 9.11
C ASN A 27 -12.36 -1.36 8.65
N PHE A 28 -12.01 -1.07 7.40
CA PHE A 28 -11.96 0.29 6.85
C PHE A 28 -13.32 0.77 6.30
N ARG A 29 -14.13 -0.12 5.75
CA ARG A 29 -15.30 0.29 4.95
C ARG A 29 -16.43 0.87 5.80
N THR A 30 -17.19 1.78 5.19
CA THR A 30 -18.55 2.14 5.60
C THR A 30 -19.53 1.89 4.46
N ASP A 31 -20.82 1.78 4.77
CA ASP A 31 -21.85 1.60 3.75
C ASP A 31 -21.97 2.85 2.85
N PRO A 32 -22.24 2.69 1.54
CA PRO A 32 -22.40 3.82 0.63
C PRO A 32 -23.39 4.86 1.15
N GLY A 33 -23.00 6.13 1.09
CA GLY A 33 -23.77 7.27 1.61
C GLY A 33 -23.53 7.61 3.09
N GLN A 34 -22.78 6.82 3.85
CA GLN A 34 -22.56 7.06 5.28
C GLN A 34 -21.27 7.84 5.61
N SER A 35 -20.35 7.98 4.66
CA SER A 35 -19.08 8.71 4.85
C SER A 35 -18.97 9.85 3.82
N PRO A 36 -19.31 11.09 4.21
CA PRO A 36 -19.16 12.25 3.35
C PRO A 36 -17.75 12.34 2.76
N TRP A 37 -17.67 12.71 1.49
CA TRP A 37 -16.38 12.83 0.81
C TRP A 37 -15.58 13.99 1.37
N MET A 38 -14.28 13.77 1.61
CA MET A 38 -13.34 14.78 2.07
C MET A 38 -13.35 15.99 1.13
N THR A 39 -13.49 17.18 1.70
CA THR A 39 -13.42 18.42 0.93
C THR A 39 -11.97 18.82 0.66
N LEU A 40 -11.72 19.60 -0.40
CA LEU A 40 -10.38 20.15 -0.66
C LEU A 40 -9.95 21.13 0.44
N GLU A 41 -10.90 21.84 1.04
CA GLU A 41 -10.62 22.74 2.16
C GLU A 41 -10.15 21.95 3.40
N SER A 42 -10.85 20.87 3.74
CA SER A 42 -10.47 19.98 4.84
C SER A 42 -9.10 19.36 4.60
N ALA A 43 -8.85 18.85 3.38
CA ALA A 43 -7.55 18.29 3.00
C ALA A 43 -6.43 19.34 3.07
N ALA A 44 -6.68 20.57 2.57
CA ALA A 44 -5.69 21.64 2.60
C ALA A 44 -5.31 22.07 4.03
N LYS A 45 -6.25 22.01 4.99
CA LYS A 45 -5.95 22.27 6.41
C LYS A 45 -4.96 21.23 6.94
N ILE A 46 -5.28 19.94 6.76
CA ILE A 46 -4.42 18.83 7.18
C ILE A 46 -3.04 18.91 6.51
N LEU A 47 -2.99 19.05 5.19
CA LEU A 47 -1.74 19.06 4.43
C LEU A 47 -0.83 20.23 4.83
N ARG A 48 -1.36 21.41 5.12
CA ARG A 48 -0.55 22.55 5.59
C ARG A 48 0.06 22.31 6.97
N GLU A 49 -0.62 21.60 7.85
CA GLU A 49 -0.09 21.21 9.17
C GLU A 49 1.07 20.21 9.03
N LEU A 50 1.06 19.37 7.99
CA LEU A 50 2.07 18.33 7.74
C LEU A 50 3.37 18.86 7.12
N GLN A 51 3.38 20.03 6.48
CA GLN A 51 4.55 20.54 5.72
C GLN A 51 5.83 20.69 6.58
N LYS A 52 5.69 20.73 7.92
CA LYS A 52 6.80 20.88 8.86
C LYS A 52 7.11 19.60 9.66
N GLN A 53 6.52 18.47 9.28
CA GLN A 53 6.59 17.22 10.05
C GLN A 53 7.46 16.13 9.40
N GLY A 54 8.18 16.45 8.32
CA GLY A 54 9.01 15.48 7.60
C GLY A 54 8.20 14.38 6.87
N VAL A 55 6.89 14.56 6.73
CA VAL A 55 6.03 13.66 5.94
C VAL A 55 6.27 13.94 4.46
N CYS A 56 6.71 12.91 3.73
CA CYS A 56 6.95 13.01 2.29
C CYS A 56 5.81 12.37 1.48
N GLU A 57 5.28 11.24 1.95
CA GLU A 57 4.24 10.49 1.27
C GLU A 57 2.86 10.93 1.75
N ILE A 58 1.95 11.18 0.80
CA ILE A 58 0.52 11.26 1.07
C ILE A 58 -0.14 10.05 0.42
N LEU A 59 -0.49 9.07 1.25
CA LEU A 59 -1.25 7.90 0.83
C LEU A 59 -2.71 8.31 0.67
N ILE A 60 -3.19 8.38 -0.57
CA ILE A 60 -4.60 8.56 -0.89
C ILE A 60 -5.28 7.19 -0.85
N LEU A 61 -5.84 6.84 0.30
CA LEU A 61 -6.52 5.57 0.55
C LEU A 61 -8.03 5.77 0.50
N SER A 62 -8.73 5.17 -0.45
CA SER A 62 -10.17 5.37 -0.62
C SER A 62 -10.97 4.07 -0.60
N GLY A 63 -12.18 4.14 -0.05
CA GLY A 63 -13.24 3.18 -0.38
C GLY A 63 -13.66 3.31 -1.84
N GLU A 64 -14.45 2.35 -2.33
CA GLU A 64 -14.79 2.28 -3.75
C GLU A 64 -16.22 2.73 -4.04
N VAL A 65 -16.38 3.54 -5.09
CA VAL A 65 -17.68 3.81 -5.72
C VAL A 65 -17.84 2.91 -6.94
N HIS A 66 -18.98 2.20 -6.99
CA HIS A 66 -19.27 1.20 -8.03
C HIS A 66 -19.11 1.78 -9.45
N PRO A 67 -18.48 1.06 -10.41
CA PRO A 67 -18.19 1.60 -11.75
C PRO A 67 -19.42 2.08 -12.54
N ARG A 68 -20.59 1.47 -12.29
CA ARG A 68 -21.88 1.88 -12.92
C ARG A 68 -22.65 2.95 -12.14
N SER A 69 -22.10 3.45 -11.03
CA SER A 69 -22.75 4.48 -10.22
C SER A 69 -22.66 5.84 -10.94
N PRO A 70 -23.72 6.68 -10.91
CA PRO A 70 -23.62 8.05 -11.41
C PRO A 70 -22.61 8.89 -10.61
N ARG A 71 -22.24 8.47 -9.40
CA ARG A 71 -21.21 9.12 -8.57
C ARG A 71 -19.77 8.77 -8.97
N ARG A 72 -19.54 7.79 -9.87
CA ARG A 72 -18.18 7.29 -10.18
C ARG A 72 -17.24 8.39 -10.66
N ASN A 73 -17.68 9.20 -11.62
CA ASN A 73 -16.86 10.28 -12.18
C ASN A 73 -16.51 11.33 -11.12
N ALA A 74 -17.48 11.71 -10.29
CA ALA A 74 -17.26 12.70 -9.23
C ALA A 74 -16.33 12.17 -8.12
N TRP A 75 -16.42 10.87 -7.80
CA TRP A 75 -15.54 10.21 -6.85
C TRP A 75 -14.09 10.18 -7.34
N PHE A 76 -13.88 9.77 -8.60
CA PHE A 76 -12.55 9.78 -9.21
C PHE A 76 -11.98 11.19 -9.31
N GLU A 77 -12.79 12.16 -9.75
CA GLU A 77 -12.38 13.57 -9.81
C GLU A 77 -11.93 14.08 -8.44
N ARG A 78 -12.63 13.71 -7.37
CA ARG A 78 -12.23 14.07 -6.00
C ARG A 78 -10.86 13.50 -5.64
N ILE A 79 -10.61 12.23 -5.92
CA ILE A 79 -9.31 11.58 -5.69
C ILE A 79 -8.21 12.32 -6.45
N TYR A 80 -8.42 12.59 -7.73
CA TYR A 80 -7.47 13.32 -8.56
C TYR A 80 -7.15 14.71 -7.99
N GLN A 81 -8.18 15.47 -7.58
CA GLN A 81 -7.99 16.80 -6.99
C GLN A 81 -7.23 16.76 -5.67
N LEU A 82 -7.45 15.72 -4.84
CA LEU A 82 -6.70 15.53 -3.59
C LEU A 82 -5.22 15.19 -3.85
N CYS A 83 -4.94 14.32 -4.83
CA CYS A 83 -3.56 14.03 -5.26
C CYS A 83 -2.87 15.31 -5.75
N LYS A 84 -3.54 16.05 -6.64
CA LYS A 84 -3.03 17.30 -7.19
C LYS A 84 -2.73 18.33 -6.10
N LEU A 85 -3.65 18.49 -5.14
CA LEU A 85 -3.46 19.40 -4.00
C LEU A 85 -2.27 18.99 -3.12
N ALA A 86 -2.12 17.70 -2.82
CA ALA A 86 -0.97 17.20 -2.07
C ALA A 86 0.36 17.48 -2.81
N LEU A 87 0.40 17.24 -4.12
CA LEU A 87 1.57 17.57 -4.94
C LEU A 87 1.86 19.08 -4.99
N GLU A 88 0.84 19.93 -5.17
CA GLU A 88 0.97 21.39 -5.17
C GLU A 88 1.50 21.93 -3.82
N LEU A 89 1.23 21.21 -2.71
CA LEU A 89 1.74 21.53 -1.38
C LEU A 89 3.11 20.90 -1.07
N GLY A 90 3.73 20.23 -2.04
CA GLY A 90 5.10 19.71 -1.95
C GLY A 90 5.21 18.26 -1.46
N PHE A 91 4.10 17.53 -1.34
CA PHE A 91 4.13 16.10 -0.99
C PHE A 91 4.21 15.20 -2.22
N LEU A 92 4.45 13.91 -2.00
CA LEU A 92 4.48 12.87 -3.03
C LEU A 92 3.25 11.96 -2.89
N PRO A 93 2.25 12.08 -3.78
CA PRO A 93 1.05 11.26 -3.69
C PRO A 93 1.30 9.81 -4.11
N HIS A 94 0.75 8.88 -3.32
CA HIS A 94 0.61 7.47 -3.63
C HIS A 94 -0.88 7.10 -3.55
N THR A 95 -1.49 6.55 -4.61
CA THR A 95 -2.93 6.26 -4.60
C THR A 95 -3.25 4.77 -4.46
N ASN A 96 -4.10 4.43 -3.49
CA ASN A 96 -4.78 3.14 -3.37
C ASN A 96 -6.30 3.37 -3.26
N ALA A 97 -7.00 3.19 -4.37
CA ALA A 97 -8.44 3.49 -4.48
C ALA A 97 -9.25 2.33 -5.07
N GLY A 98 -8.75 1.10 -4.95
CA GLY A 98 -9.32 -0.06 -5.64
C GLY A 98 -9.19 0.02 -7.17
N PRO A 99 -10.03 -0.74 -7.91
CA PRO A 99 -9.97 -0.76 -9.36
C PRO A 99 -10.29 0.58 -10.03
N LEU A 100 -9.31 1.06 -10.79
CA LEU A 100 -9.41 2.19 -11.71
C LEU A 100 -9.35 1.67 -13.15
N ASN A 101 -10.11 2.31 -14.05
CA ASN A 101 -10.00 2.02 -15.47
C ASN A 101 -8.70 2.61 -16.05
N PHE A 102 -8.32 2.19 -17.26
CA PHE A 102 -7.08 2.63 -17.91
C PHE A 102 -6.93 4.16 -17.99
N ALA A 103 -7.98 4.88 -18.39
CA ALA A 103 -7.96 6.34 -18.52
C ALA A 103 -7.88 7.05 -17.15
N GLU A 104 -8.54 6.48 -16.13
CA GLU A 104 -8.41 6.93 -14.74
C GLU A 104 -6.96 6.77 -14.24
N MET A 105 -6.32 5.64 -14.50
CA MET A 105 -4.91 5.40 -14.15
C MET A 105 -3.95 6.32 -14.90
N GLU A 106 -4.13 6.49 -16.21
CA GLU A 106 -3.32 7.40 -17.04
C GLU A 106 -3.41 8.83 -16.51
N ARG A 107 -4.61 9.29 -16.16
CA ARG A 107 -4.79 10.61 -15.57
C ARG A 107 -4.18 10.70 -14.17
N CYS A 108 -4.36 9.69 -13.31
CA CYS A 108 -3.77 9.66 -11.97
C CYS A 108 -2.24 9.64 -11.98
N LYS A 109 -1.61 9.00 -12.98
CA LYS A 109 -0.15 9.01 -13.17
C LYS A 109 0.45 10.42 -13.21
N THR A 110 -0.29 11.40 -13.70
CA THR A 110 0.20 12.79 -13.80
C THR A 110 0.38 13.48 -12.43
N VAL A 111 -0.24 12.93 -11.38
CA VAL A 111 -0.25 13.51 -10.03
C VAL A 111 0.21 12.52 -8.94
N ASN A 112 0.66 11.32 -9.31
CA ASN A 112 1.11 10.28 -8.37
C ASN A 112 2.51 9.78 -8.76
N VAL A 113 3.38 9.60 -7.78
CA VAL A 113 4.70 8.98 -8.01
C VAL A 113 4.65 7.45 -7.99
N SER A 114 3.64 6.89 -7.33
CA SER A 114 3.37 5.46 -7.27
C SER A 114 1.88 5.24 -7.03
N MET A 115 1.40 4.04 -7.32
CA MET A 115 0.02 3.63 -7.07
C MET A 115 0.01 2.20 -6.54
N GLY A 116 -1.09 1.80 -5.90
CA GLY A 116 -1.16 0.47 -5.31
C GLY A 116 -2.50 -0.21 -5.41
N LEU A 117 -2.45 -1.54 -5.42
CA LEU A 117 -3.60 -2.42 -5.36
C LEU A 117 -3.19 -3.76 -4.76
N MET A 118 -3.78 -4.14 -3.62
CA MET A 118 -3.66 -5.50 -3.11
C MET A 118 -4.41 -6.47 -4.05
N LEU A 119 -3.72 -7.55 -4.46
CA LEU A 119 -4.37 -8.70 -5.08
C LEU A 119 -5.14 -9.51 -4.03
N GLU A 120 -4.65 -9.49 -2.79
CA GLU A 120 -5.04 -10.38 -1.71
C GLU A 120 -4.65 -11.82 -2.05
N GLN A 121 -5.40 -12.47 -2.94
CA GLN A 121 -5.15 -13.81 -3.47
C GLN A 121 -5.82 -13.92 -4.85
N LEU A 122 -5.26 -14.72 -5.75
CA LEU A 122 -5.86 -14.98 -7.08
C LEU A 122 -6.90 -16.08 -7.09
N THR A 123 -7.01 -16.86 -6.02
CA THR A 123 -7.97 -17.95 -5.94
C THR A 123 -9.40 -17.42 -5.98
N PRO A 124 -10.26 -17.91 -6.91
CA PRO A 124 -11.65 -17.47 -7.00
C PRO A 124 -12.48 -17.94 -5.80
N GLU A 125 -11.93 -18.81 -4.95
CA GLU A 125 -12.64 -19.46 -3.85
C GLU A 125 -13.03 -18.45 -2.77
N LEU A 126 -12.25 -17.37 -2.62
CA LEU A 126 -12.58 -16.27 -1.74
C LEU A 126 -13.86 -15.53 -2.16
N LEU A 127 -14.26 -15.59 -3.45
CA LEU A 127 -15.55 -15.05 -3.92
C LEU A 127 -16.75 -15.82 -3.37
N GLN A 128 -16.55 -17.02 -2.81
CA GLN A 128 -17.60 -17.77 -2.12
C GLN A 128 -17.61 -17.51 -0.61
N THR A 129 -16.55 -16.91 -0.06
CA THR A 129 -16.34 -16.68 1.37
C THR A 129 -16.19 -15.18 1.66
N VAL A 130 -14.98 -14.71 1.95
CA VAL A 130 -14.69 -13.36 2.45
C VAL A 130 -14.92 -12.26 1.44
N HIS A 131 -14.95 -12.58 0.14
CA HIS A 131 -15.25 -11.65 -0.96
C HIS A 131 -16.64 -11.87 -1.58
N ARG A 132 -17.53 -12.66 -0.95
CA ARG A 132 -18.88 -12.97 -1.47
C ARG A 132 -19.68 -11.74 -1.91
N HIS A 133 -19.48 -10.61 -1.23
CA HIS A 133 -20.16 -9.36 -1.50
C HIS A 133 -19.19 -8.26 -1.93
N ALA A 134 -18.08 -8.62 -2.58
CA ALA A 134 -17.05 -7.71 -3.05
C ALA A 134 -16.80 -7.89 -4.57
N PRO A 135 -17.67 -7.33 -5.45
CA PRO A 135 -17.54 -7.51 -6.90
C PRO A 135 -16.23 -7.00 -7.50
N SER A 136 -15.53 -6.08 -6.82
CA SER A 136 -14.22 -5.59 -7.29
C SER A 136 -13.08 -6.57 -6.99
N LYS A 137 -13.28 -7.55 -6.11
CA LYS A 137 -12.27 -8.53 -5.71
C LYS A 137 -12.14 -9.72 -6.66
N ILE A 138 -12.82 -9.68 -7.81
CA ILE A 138 -12.63 -10.65 -8.89
C ILE A 138 -11.16 -10.62 -9.35
N PRO A 139 -10.43 -11.75 -9.30
CA PRO A 139 -8.99 -11.81 -9.58
C PRO A 139 -8.59 -11.19 -10.92
N GLN A 140 -9.38 -11.44 -11.98
CA GLN A 140 -9.12 -10.95 -13.33
C GLN A 140 -9.16 -9.41 -13.42
N LEU A 141 -10.03 -8.75 -12.66
CA LEU A 141 -10.09 -7.29 -12.63
C LEU A 141 -8.85 -6.70 -11.97
N ARG A 142 -8.35 -7.34 -10.91
CA ARG A 142 -7.18 -6.87 -10.17
C ARG A 142 -5.90 -7.09 -10.97
N LEU A 143 -5.73 -8.29 -11.56
CA LEU A 143 -4.64 -8.58 -12.49
C LEU A 143 -4.61 -7.64 -13.70
N GLN A 144 -5.78 -7.32 -14.26
CA GLN A 144 -5.88 -6.38 -15.38
C GLN A 144 -5.34 -5.00 -15.00
N GLN A 145 -5.62 -4.51 -13.79
CA GLN A 145 -5.10 -3.23 -13.34
C GLN A 145 -3.58 -3.24 -13.14
N LEU A 146 -3.01 -4.33 -12.60
CA LEU A 146 -1.55 -4.50 -12.55
C LEU A 146 -0.95 -4.49 -13.96
N GLU A 147 -1.54 -5.21 -14.93
CA GLU A 147 -1.06 -5.16 -16.32
C GLU A 147 -1.14 -3.74 -16.91
N TRP A 148 -2.20 -2.99 -16.62
CA TRP A 148 -2.32 -1.60 -17.04
C TRP A 148 -1.30 -0.68 -16.38
N ALA A 149 -0.97 -0.88 -15.10
CA ALA A 149 0.11 -0.15 -14.44
C ALA A 149 1.45 -0.35 -15.18
N GLY A 150 1.74 -1.59 -15.57
CA GLY A 150 2.90 -1.91 -16.40
C GLY A 150 2.89 -1.20 -17.76
N LYS A 151 1.78 -1.30 -18.50
CA LYS A 151 1.61 -0.63 -19.80
C LYS A 151 1.75 0.89 -19.72
N LEU A 152 1.30 1.49 -18.62
CA LEU A 152 1.37 2.92 -18.37
C LEU A 152 2.69 3.36 -17.73
N GLN A 153 3.61 2.44 -17.43
CA GLN A 153 4.85 2.75 -16.69
C GLN A 153 4.55 3.49 -15.38
N ILE A 154 3.67 2.92 -14.57
CA ILE A 154 3.35 3.41 -13.22
C ILE A 154 4.08 2.51 -12.23
N PRO A 155 5.00 3.05 -11.40
CA PRO A 155 5.58 2.29 -10.29
C PRO A 155 4.46 1.83 -9.37
N PHE A 156 4.44 0.54 -9.06
CA PHE A 156 3.25 -0.08 -8.48
C PHE A 156 3.56 -0.92 -7.25
N THR A 157 2.75 -0.75 -6.21
CA THR A 157 2.80 -1.56 -4.99
C THR A 157 1.61 -2.52 -4.99
N THR A 158 1.88 -3.80 -4.79
CA THR A 158 0.84 -4.83 -4.67
C THR A 158 1.14 -5.73 -3.49
N GLY A 159 0.39 -6.80 -3.30
CA GLY A 159 0.60 -7.68 -2.16
C GLY A 159 -0.50 -8.69 -1.93
N LEU A 160 -0.24 -9.49 -0.90
CA LEU A 160 -1.10 -10.54 -0.40
C LEU A 160 -1.60 -10.17 1.00
N LEU A 161 -2.83 -10.57 1.28
CA LEU A 161 -3.36 -10.65 2.64
C LEU A 161 -3.41 -12.12 3.02
N LEU A 162 -2.71 -12.47 4.09
CA LEU A 162 -2.50 -13.83 4.55
C LEU A 162 -3.48 -14.17 5.69
N GLY A 163 -4.09 -15.34 5.67
CA GLY A 163 -4.98 -15.83 6.72
C GLY A 163 -6.46 -15.48 6.54
N ILE A 164 -6.95 -15.34 5.30
CA ILE A 164 -8.37 -15.02 5.01
C ILE A 164 -9.16 -16.20 4.41
N GLY A 165 -8.62 -17.41 4.48
CA GLY A 165 -9.26 -18.66 4.06
C GLY A 165 -8.61 -19.33 2.84
N GLU A 166 -7.53 -18.74 2.32
CA GLU A 166 -6.68 -19.31 1.29
C GLU A 166 -5.69 -20.36 1.83
N THR A 167 -5.07 -21.09 0.91
CA THR A 167 -4.01 -22.07 1.16
C THR A 167 -2.63 -21.52 0.84
N GLN A 168 -1.58 -22.23 1.26
CA GLN A 168 -0.21 -21.86 0.89
C GLN A 168 0.03 -21.91 -0.63
N THR A 169 -0.61 -22.84 -1.33
CA THR A 169 -0.54 -22.92 -2.80
C THR A 169 -1.06 -21.63 -3.43
N ASP A 170 -2.17 -21.09 -2.92
CA ASP A 170 -2.74 -19.84 -3.42
C ASP A 170 -1.75 -18.66 -3.23
N TRP A 171 -0.96 -18.66 -2.15
CA TRP A 171 0.09 -17.66 -1.93
C TRP A 171 1.15 -17.72 -3.03
N TRP A 172 1.66 -18.92 -3.32
CA TRP A 172 2.73 -19.11 -4.29
C TRP A 172 2.27 -18.78 -5.71
N GLU A 173 1.08 -19.24 -6.10
CA GLU A 173 0.49 -18.92 -7.40
C GLU A 173 0.27 -17.40 -7.57
N THR A 174 -0.17 -16.72 -6.51
CA THR A 174 -0.33 -15.26 -6.53
C THR A 174 1.02 -14.55 -6.69
N LEU A 175 2.06 -15.00 -5.98
CA LEU A 175 3.41 -14.44 -6.08
C LEU A 175 4.07 -14.71 -7.44
N GLU A 176 3.86 -15.89 -8.03
CA GLU A 176 4.33 -16.23 -9.37
C GLU A 176 3.66 -15.36 -10.45
N ALA A 177 2.37 -15.07 -10.30
CA ALA A 177 1.66 -14.16 -11.20
C ALA A 177 2.19 -12.72 -11.10
N ILE A 178 2.46 -12.24 -9.88
CA ILE A 178 3.13 -10.95 -9.64
C ILE A 178 4.50 -10.94 -10.31
N ALA A 179 5.32 -11.98 -10.10
CA ALA A 179 6.64 -12.10 -10.69
C ALA A 179 6.59 -12.08 -12.22
N THR A 180 5.63 -12.79 -12.82
CA THR A 180 5.42 -12.83 -14.28
C THR A 180 5.05 -11.45 -14.84
N LEU A 181 4.15 -10.72 -14.17
CA LEU A 181 3.77 -9.36 -14.57
C LEU A 181 4.94 -8.39 -14.43
N HIS A 182 5.73 -8.51 -13.37
CA HIS A 182 6.93 -7.71 -13.19
C HIS A 182 8.01 -8.05 -14.24
N GLN A 183 8.27 -9.32 -14.55
CA GLN A 183 9.22 -9.69 -15.61
C GLN A 183 8.82 -9.11 -16.98
N ARG A 184 7.52 -9.01 -17.25
CA ARG A 184 7.01 -8.47 -18.52
C ARG A 184 7.12 -6.95 -18.63
N TRP A 185 6.91 -6.21 -17.53
CA TRP A 185 6.71 -4.76 -17.57
C TRP A 185 7.65 -3.96 -16.65
N GLY A 186 8.34 -4.63 -15.73
CA GLY A 186 9.32 -4.07 -14.80
C GLY A 186 8.77 -3.03 -13.83
N HIS A 187 7.48 -3.05 -13.48
CA HIS A 187 6.78 -1.92 -12.85
C HIS A 187 6.46 -2.08 -11.36
N ILE A 188 6.53 -3.31 -10.84
CA ILE A 188 6.19 -3.61 -9.44
C ILE A 188 7.41 -3.28 -8.59
N GLN A 189 7.31 -2.28 -7.72
CA GLN A 189 8.40 -1.88 -6.83
C GLN A 189 8.36 -2.65 -5.51
N GLU A 190 7.17 -3.01 -5.05
CA GLU A 190 6.92 -3.55 -3.73
C GLU A 190 5.85 -4.64 -3.76
N VAL A 191 6.09 -5.69 -2.98
CA VAL A 191 5.10 -6.70 -2.63
C VAL A 191 4.92 -6.70 -1.11
N ILE A 192 3.73 -6.34 -0.66
CA ILE A 192 3.34 -6.36 0.74
C ILE A 192 2.88 -7.76 1.11
N LEU A 193 3.49 -8.34 2.15
CA LEU A 193 2.99 -9.55 2.81
C LEU A 193 2.32 -9.12 4.11
N GLN A 194 1.00 -8.99 4.08
CA GLN A 194 0.22 -8.51 5.22
C GLN A 194 -0.47 -9.68 5.93
N PRO A 195 -0.16 -9.95 7.21
CA PRO A 195 -0.94 -10.91 7.98
C PRO A 195 -2.31 -10.34 8.35
N HIS A 196 -3.37 -11.14 8.22
CA HIS A 196 -4.69 -10.82 8.73
C HIS A 196 -4.64 -10.73 10.25
N SER A 197 -5.12 -9.61 10.77
CA SER A 197 -5.24 -9.33 12.20
C SER A 197 -6.69 -8.94 12.50
N PRO A 198 -7.36 -9.61 13.44
CA PRO A 198 -8.77 -9.36 13.71
C PRO A 198 -9.03 -7.94 14.21
N GLY A 199 -9.92 -7.21 13.55
CA GLY A 199 -10.36 -5.89 13.98
C GLY A 199 -11.81 -5.85 14.45
N SER A 200 -12.20 -4.73 15.06
CA SER A 200 -13.48 -4.52 15.72
C SER A 200 -14.67 -4.29 14.77
N GLN A 201 -14.41 -3.99 13.49
CA GLN A 201 -15.44 -3.65 12.49
C GLN A 201 -15.71 -4.76 11.48
N GLN A 202 -14.86 -5.77 11.41
CA GLN A 202 -14.99 -6.89 10.48
C GLN A 202 -16.14 -7.83 10.89
N SER A 203 -16.65 -8.61 9.93
CA SER A 203 -17.59 -9.71 10.16
C SER A 203 -16.98 -11.10 9.93
N PHE A 204 -15.70 -11.16 9.58
CA PHE A 204 -14.96 -12.40 9.40
C PHE A 204 -14.63 -13.03 10.76
N ASP A 205 -15.27 -14.17 11.04
CA ASP A 205 -15.09 -14.94 12.26
C ASP A 205 -14.05 -16.04 12.02
N ALA A 206 -12.78 -15.67 12.12
CA ALA A 206 -11.64 -16.57 11.97
C ALA A 206 -10.49 -16.09 12.87
N PRO A 207 -9.59 -17.00 13.30
CA PRO A 207 -8.41 -16.61 14.04
C PRO A 207 -7.49 -15.73 13.19
N ALA A 208 -6.68 -14.91 13.86
CA ALA A 208 -5.60 -14.16 13.24
C ALA A 208 -4.63 -15.09 12.49
N PHE A 209 -3.96 -14.55 11.48
CA PHE A 209 -2.81 -15.23 10.89
C PHE A 209 -1.74 -15.53 11.97
N ASN A 210 -1.12 -16.70 11.91
CA ASN A 210 -0.06 -17.07 12.85
C ASN A 210 1.25 -16.36 12.48
N PRO A 211 1.72 -15.35 13.25
CA PRO A 211 2.91 -14.58 12.89
C PRO A 211 4.19 -15.41 12.85
N HIS A 212 4.22 -16.59 13.49
CA HIS A 212 5.36 -17.52 13.44
C HIS A 212 5.62 -18.07 12.04
N GLN A 213 4.62 -18.03 11.15
CA GLN A 213 4.75 -18.45 9.75
C GLN A 213 5.35 -17.36 8.86
N MET A 214 5.35 -16.09 9.29
CA MET A 214 5.79 -14.97 8.45
C MET A 214 7.22 -15.13 7.91
N PRO A 215 8.26 -15.50 8.71
CA PRO A 215 9.62 -15.62 8.18
C PRO A 215 9.74 -16.67 7.06
N GLU A 216 9.05 -17.80 7.19
CA GLU A 216 9.03 -18.83 6.14
C GLU A 216 8.36 -18.33 4.87
N VAL A 217 7.21 -17.64 5.01
CA VAL A 217 6.49 -17.06 3.87
C VAL A 217 7.34 -16.00 3.16
N ILE A 218 8.03 -15.14 3.91
CA ILE A 218 8.93 -14.12 3.37
C ILE A 218 10.11 -14.76 2.64
N SER A 219 10.76 -15.76 3.25
CA SER A 219 11.88 -16.47 2.62
C SER A 219 11.44 -17.08 1.29
N LYS A 220 10.25 -17.70 1.25
CA LYS A 220 9.73 -18.32 0.03
C LYS A 220 9.31 -17.29 -1.02
N ALA A 221 8.69 -16.20 -0.60
CA ALA A 221 8.38 -15.07 -1.48
C ALA A 221 9.65 -14.47 -2.08
N ARG A 222 10.76 -14.46 -1.32
CA ARG A 222 12.04 -13.96 -1.81
C ARG A 222 12.63 -14.84 -2.91
N ASP A 223 12.44 -16.15 -2.84
CA ASP A 223 12.85 -17.09 -3.90
C ASP A 223 12.02 -16.92 -5.18
N ILE A 224 10.72 -16.59 -5.05
CA ILE A 224 9.78 -16.49 -6.19
C ILE A 224 9.91 -15.12 -6.89
N LEU A 225 9.98 -14.04 -6.13
CA LEU A 225 9.93 -12.69 -6.66
C LEU A 225 11.30 -12.27 -7.26
N PRO A 226 11.33 -11.48 -8.35
CA PRO A 226 12.54 -10.79 -8.83
C PRO A 226 13.22 -9.94 -7.75
N LEU A 227 14.56 -9.95 -7.70
CA LEU A 227 15.36 -9.34 -6.62
C LEU A 227 15.14 -7.82 -6.45
N ASP A 228 14.74 -7.14 -7.51
CA ASP A 228 14.46 -5.71 -7.56
C ASP A 228 13.04 -5.33 -7.09
N ILE A 229 12.20 -6.32 -6.77
CA ILE A 229 10.96 -6.14 -6.00
C ILE A 229 11.30 -6.17 -4.51
N THR A 230 10.98 -5.11 -3.79
CA THR A 230 11.13 -5.06 -2.34
C THR A 230 9.98 -5.79 -1.64
N ILE A 231 10.31 -6.65 -0.67
CA ILE A 231 9.29 -7.26 0.20
C ILE A 231 9.04 -6.33 1.37
N GLN A 232 7.78 -5.89 1.49
CA GLN A 232 7.28 -5.04 2.56
C GLN A 232 6.47 -5.87 3.57
N ILE A 233 6.61 -5.56 4.86
CA ILE A 233 5.72 -6.07 5.91
C ILE A 233 5.22 -4.93 6.81
N PRO A 234 3.98 -4.99 7.31
CA PRO A 234 3.47 -4.00 8.27
C PRO A 234 3.92 -4.35 9.70
N PRO A 235 4.82 -3.57 10.33
CA PRO A 235 5.39 -3.93 11.63
C PRO A 235 4.37 -3.91 12.78
N ASN A 236 3.29 -3.13 12.65
CA ASN A 236 2.18 -3.10 13.61
C ASN A 236 1.34 -4.39 13.63
N LEU A 237 1.48 -5.26 12.64
CA LEU A 237 0.79 -6.55 12.59
C LEU A 237 1.72 -7.73 12.91
N VAL A 238 3.01 -7.46 13.17
CA VAL A 238 3.99 -8.42 13.68
C VAL A 238 4.46 -7.93 15.06
N LEU A 239 3.57 -8.09 16.05
CA LEU A 239 3.67 -7.41 17.35
C LEU A 239 4.89 -7.79 18.19
N ASP A 240 5.39 -9.02 18.05
CA ASP A 240 6.57 -9.46 18.79
C ASP A 240 7.84 -9.00 18.05
N PRO A 241 8.69 -8.17 18.68
CA PRO A 241 9.94 -7.68 18.10
C PRO A 241 10.87 -8.79 17.58
N LYS A 242 10.89 -9.97 18.21
CA LYS A 242 11.73 -11.10 17.77
C LYS A 242 11.26 -11.62 16.42
N TRP A 243 9.94 -11.70 16.22
CA TRP A 243 9.37 -12.14 14.95
C TRP A 243 9.49 -11.07 13.87
N LEU A 244 9.40 -9.79 14.22
CA LEU A 244 9.70 -8.70 13.29
C LEU A 244 11.15 -8.77 12.78
N ILE A 245 12.12 -8.98 13.67
CA ILE A 245 13.53 -9.16 13.29
C ILE A 245 13.71 -10.40 12.41
N ALA A 246 13.09 -11.54 12.78
CA ALA A 246 13.16 -12.77 11.99
C ALA A 246 12.60 -12.59 10.57
N CYS A 247 11.54 -11.78 10.41
CA CYS A 247 10.98 -11.44 9.10
C CYS A 247 11.97 -10.63 8.25
N ILE A 248 12.68 -9.69 8.86
CA ILE A 248 13.72 -8.89 8.18
C ILE A 248 14.89 -9.81 7.79
N GLU A 249 15.36 -10.66 8.69
CA GLU A 249 16.41 -11.63 8.38
C GLU A 249 16.02 -12.57 7.22
N ALA A 250 14.75 -12.96 7.15
CA ALA A 250 14.21 -13.82 6.08
C ALA A 250 14.11 -13.14 4.70
N GLY A 251 14.16 -11.81 4.61
CA GLY A 251 14.17 -11.10 3.32
C GLY A 251 13.27 -9.88 3.22
N ALA A 252 12.48 -9.55 4.24
CA ALA A 252 11.74 -8.28 4.26
C ALA A 252 12.73 -7.11 4.36
N ARG A 253 12.55 -6.08 3.54
CA ARG A 253 13.46 -4.92 3.48
C ARG A 253 12.73 -3.59 3.64
N ASP A 254 11.41 -3.61 3.79
CA ASP A 254 10.62 -2.41 3.98
C ASP A 254 9.49 -2.60 5.00
N LEU A 255 9.23 -1.57 5.80
CA LEU A 255 8.20 -1.54 6.85
C LEU A 255 6.96 -0.72 6.47
N GLY A 256 6.88 -0.26 5.22
CA GLY A 256 5.74 0.46 4.66
C GLY A 256 5.69 1.95 4.99
N GLY A 257 4.58 2.57 4.61
CA GLY A 257 4.23 3.93 4.98
C GLY A 257 3.82 4.02 6.44
N ILE A 258 4.58 4.73 7.25
CA ILE A 258 4.30 4.94 8.67
C ILE A 258 3.56 6.26 8.83
N SER A 259 2.27 6.15 9.12
CA SER A 259 1.34 7.25 9.42
C SER A 259 0.97 7.27 10.91
N PRO A 260 0.59 8.42 11.51
CA PRO A 260 0.13 8.48 12.91
C PRO A 260 -1.03 7.53 13.24
N LYS A 261 -1.84 7.17 12.23
CA LYS A 261 -2.94 6.21 12.33
C LYS A 261 -2.89 5.24 11.14
N ASP A 262 -3.10 3.95 11.42
CA ASP A 262 -3.43 2.96 10.39
C ASP A 262 -4.95 3.02 10.15
N GLU A 263 -5.35 3.43 8.94
CA GLU A 263 -6.77 3.54 8.58
C GLU A 263 -7.36 2.18 8.18
N VAL A 264 -6.53 1.21 7.78
CA VAL A 264 -6.96 -0.14 7.37
C VAL A 264 -7.13 -1.05 8.59
N ASN A 265 -6.18 -0.98 9.53
CA ASN A 265 -6.17 -1.76 10.77
C ASN A 265 -6.19 -0.83 12.00
N PRO A 266 -7.29 -0.10 12.24
CA PRO A 266 -7.34 0.93 13.29
C PRO A 266 -7.12 0.40 14.72
N ASP A 267 -7.33 -0.90 14.94
CA ASP A 267 -7.08 -1.55 16.24
C ASP A 267 -5.58 -1.86 16.48
N TYR A 268 -4.72 -1.65 15.46
CA TYR A 268 -3.29 -1.95 15.49
C TYR A 268 -2.47 -0.71 15.08
N PRO A 269 -2.19 0.22 16.01
CA PRO A 269 -1.52 1.47 15.69
C PRO A 269 -0.09 1.25 15.18
N HIS A 270 0.35 2.11 14.25
CA HIS A 270 1.72 2.09 13.77
C HIS A 270 2.74 2.36 14.88
N LEU A 271 3.87 1.67 14.80
CA LEU A 271 5.04 1.97 15.62
C LEU A 271 5.72 3.24 15.07
N SER A 272 6.18 4.12 15.96
CA SER A 272 6.97 5.28 15.54
C SER A 272 8.34 4.87 14.99
N ALA A 273 8.94 5.69 14.13
CA ALA A 273 10.29 5.45 13.62
C ALA A 273 11.33 5.31 14.74
N GLN A 274 11.19 6.10 15.82
CA GLN A 274 12.02 5.94 17.02
C GLN A 274 11.85 4.55 17.64
N LYS A 275 10.60 4.08 17.81
CA LYS A 275 10.35 2.78 18.42
C LYS A 275 10.89 1.63 17.59
N LEU A 276 10.73 1.72 16.27
CA LEU A 276 11.33 0.76 15.33
C LEU A 276 12.85 0.78 15.41
N THR A 277 13.48 1.95 15.49
CA THR A 277 14.93 2.07 15.65
C THR A 277 15.43 1.39 16.93
N GLU A 278 14.71 1.54 18.06
CA GLU A 278 15.01 0.86 19.32
C GLU A 278 14.95 -0.66 19.21
N ILE A 279 14.02 -1.19 18.41
CA ILE A 279 13.86 -2.63 18.16
C ILE A 279 14.98 -3.15 17.24
N LEU A 280 15.28 -2.42 16.17
CA LEU A 280 16.11 -2.88 15.06
C LEU A 280 17.62 -2.73 15.31
N LYS A 281 18.03 -1.62 15.93
CA LYS A 281 19.44 -1.29 16.13
C LYS A 281 20.20 -2.34 16.96
N PRO A 282 19.66 -2.90 18.05
CA PRO A 282 20.33 -3.97 18.80
C PRO A 282 20.54 -5.26 17.98
N ALA A 283 19.68 -5.50 16.98
CA ALA A 283 19.80 -6.63 16.06
C ALA A 283 20.70 -6.33 14.84
N GLY A 284 21.38 -5.19 14.81
CA GLY A 284 22.30 -4.81 13.74
C GLY A 284 21.63 -4.27 12.48
N TRP A 285 20.36 -3.86 12.56
CA TRP A 285 19.61 -3.26 11.46
C TRP A 285 19.49 -1.75 11.61
N GLN A 286 19.76 -1.01 10.54
CA GLN A 286 19.55 0.42 10.45
C GLN A 286 18.21 0.71 9.76
N LEU A 287 17.35 1.45 10.43
CA LEU A 287 16.12 1.98 9.86
C LEU A 287 16.42 3.26 9.08
N VAL A 288 16.01 3.33 7.80
CA VAL A 288 16.28 4.47 6.91
C VAL A 288 14.98 4.95 6.26
N PRO A 289 14.66 6.26 6.30
CA PRO A 289 13.52 6.78 5.57
C PRO A 289 13.73 6.68 4.05
N ARG A 290 12.68 6.37 3.30
CA ARG A 290 12.65 6.38 1.83
C ARG A 290 11.46 7.18 1.31
N LEU A 291 11.45 7.44 0.01
CA LEU A 291 10.30 7.99 -0.70
C LEU A 291 9.31 6.87 -1.09
N PRO A 292 8.04 7.21 -1.42
CA PRO A 292 7.06 6.26 -1.95
C PRO A 292 7.38 5.69 -3.34
N ILE A 293 8.55 6.05 -3.91
CA ILE A 293 9.06 5.60 -5.20
C ILE A 293 10.55 5.24 -5.08
N TYR A 294 10.96 4.12 -5.69
CA TYR A 294 12.37 3.68 -5.73
C TYR A 294 13.13 4.34 -6.89
N GLY A 295 14.43 4.59 -6.69
CA GLY A 295 15.29 5.32 -7.66
C GLY A 295 15.28 4.78 -9.09
N GLN A 296 15.11 3.48 -9.28
CA GLN A 296 15.04 2.90 -10.62
C GLN A 296 13.86 3.43 -11.45
N TYR A 297 12.81 3.97 -10.81
CA TYR A 297 11.59 4.43 -11.46
C TYR A 297 11.52 5.94 -11.72
N ASP A 298 12.50 6.72 -11.26
CA ASP A 298 12.46 8.19 -11.38
C ASP A 298 12.28 8.63 -12.85
N HIS A 299 12.85 7.90 -13.80
CA HIS A 299 12.76 8.19 -15.23
C HIS A 299 11.37 7.95 -15.84
N TRP A 300 10.45 7.26 -15.14
CA TRP A 300 9.06 7.04 -15.58
C TRP A 300 8.13 8.19 -15.24
N LEU A 301 8.57 9.06 -14.33
CA LEU A 301 7.81 10.20 -13.88
C LEU A 301 7.81 11.32 -14.91
N ILE A 302 6.72 12.08 -14.96
CA ILE A 302 6.68 13.33 -15.74
C ILE A 302 7.59 14.41 -15.09
N PRO A 303 8.04 15.43 -15.84
CA PRO A 303 9.04 16.40 -15.34
C PRO A 303 8.68 17.09 -14.02
N GLN A 304 7.41 17.39 -13.80
CA GLN A 304 6.93 17.98 -12.55
C GLN A 304 7.17 17.04 -11.35
N LEU A 305 6.84 15.76 -11.50
CA LEU A 305 7.02 14.75 -10.44
C LEU A 305 8.51 14.42 -10.23
N GLN A 306 9.32 14.39 -11.31
CA GLN A 306 10.78 14.24 -11.19
C GLN A 306 11.38 15.36 -10.34
N THR A 307 10.91 16.59 -10.54
CA THR A 307 11.38 17.75 -9.77
C THR A 307 11.00 17.61 -8.29
N ALA A 308 9.75 17.22 -7.99
CA ALA A 308 9.29 17.01 -6.62
C ALA A 308 10.08 15.89 -5.91
N VAL A 309 10.28 14.75 -6.58
CA VAL A 309 11.07 13.63 -6.04
C VAL A 309 12.52 14.05 -5.79
N LYS A 310 13.14 14.78 -6.71
CA LYS A 310 14.51 15.27 -6.56
C LYS A 310 14.65 16.17 -5.34
N GLN A 311 13.71 17.11 -5.13
CA GLN A 311 13.71 18.00 -3.96
C GLN A 311 13.72 17.20 -2.65
N TRP A 312 12.88 16.19 -2.52
CA TRP A 312 12.85 15.34 -1.32
C TRP A 312 14.14 14.53 -1.11
N ARG A 313 14.73 14.00 -2.18
CA ARG A 313 16.02 13.29 -2.10
C ARG A 313 17.16 14.22 -1.68
N ASP A 314 17.14 15.48 -2.12
CA ASP A 314 18.17 16.46 -1.78
C ASP A 314 18.02 16.95 -0.33
N VAL A 315 16.79 17.04 0.21
CA VAL A 315 16.55 17.36 1.63
C VAL A 315 17.18 16.30 2.54
N GLY A 316 16.97 15.01 2.26
CA GLY A 316 17.52 13.92 3.06
C GLY A 316 19.06 13.83 3.08
N ARG A 317 19.75 14.44 2.11
CA ARG A 317 21.23 14.47 2.05
C ARG A 317 21.85 15.59 2.88
N ASN A 318 21.06 16.58 3.31
CA ASN A 318 21.56 17.71 4.12
C ASN A 318 21.39 17.48 5.62
N GLU A 319 20.76 16.37 6.03
CA GLU A 319 20.54 15.99 7.44
C GLU A 319 21.47 14.85 7.92
N GLU A 320 22.31 14.28 7.03
CA GLU A 320 23.38 13.31 7.33
C GLU A 320 24.75 13.98 7.55
#